data_AF-A0A537KPV2-F1
#
_entry.id   AF-A0A537KPV2-F1
#
_cell.length_a   1.000
_cell.length_b   1.000
_cell.length_c   1.000
_cell.angle_alpha   90.00
_cell.angle_beta   90.00
_cell.angle_gamma   90.00
#
_symmetry.space_group_name_H-M   'P 1'
#
loop_
_entity.id
_entity.type
_entity.pdbx_description
1 polymer ?
#
loop_
_entity_poly.entity_id
_entity_poly.type
_entity_poly.pdbx_seq_one_letter_code
_entity_poly.pdbx_strand_id
1 'polypeptide(L)'
;MIETRRGAEARLTKLERAVAGRPATDLDGLLAYLLNQILGESAPIDDAALLAVAASPLDPRRFHIELVALPDSLAALRNALRRWLPHIGATAEEIFAVTTAVGEAAANAIEHAYGPKEAAFEVEALVETGKLAIAVRDKGRWRPPRGPMRGHGLKMMRELMDSVEVASGPEGTMIRLSHTLRNAVQP
;
A
#
# COMPACT_ATOMS: atom_id res chain seq x y z
N MET A 1 13.77 33.31 28.18
CA MET A 1 13.86 32.35 27.04
C MET A 1 14.39 30.95 27.42
N ILE A 2 14.69 30.67 28.70
CA ILE A 2 15.24 29.36 29.16
C ILE A 2 14.14 28.44 29.76
N GLU A 3 12.99 29.02 30.14
CA GLU A 3 11.91 28.36 30.87
C GLU A 3 11.04 27.43 30.01
N THR A 4 10.87 27.76 28.72
CA THR A 4 10.07 26.98 27.76
C THR A 4 10.72 25.64 27.39
N ARG A 5 12.05 25.57 27.33
CA ARG A 5 12.77 24.36 26.91
C ARG A 5 12.73 23.24 27.96
N ARG A 6 12.86 23.60 29.24
CA ARG A 6 12.72 22.64 30.36
C ARG A 6 11.28 22.12 30.50
N GLY A 7 10.27 22.95 30.20
CA GLY A 7 8.87 22.53 30.20
C GLY A 7 8.56 21.49 29.12
N ALA A 8 9.12 21.63 27.93
CA ALA A 8 8.94 20.69 26.82
C ALA A 8 9.61 19.34 27.08
N GLU A 9 10.86 19.32 27.56
CA GLU A 9 11.58 18.08 27.88
C GLU A 9 10.90 17.29 29.02
N ALA A 10 10.43 17.97 30.07
CA ALA A 10 9.69 17.33 31.15
C ALA A 10 8.35 16.73 30.71
N ARG A 11 7.66 17.38 29.76
CA ARG A 11 6.41 16.86 29.14
C ARG A 11 6.69 15.65 28.25
N LEU A 12 7.81 15.64 27.52
CA LEU A 12 8.23 14.51 26.67
C LEU A 12 8.58 13.27 27.51
N THR A 13 9.34 13.42 28.60
CA THR A 13 9.62 12.29 29.51
C THR A 13 8.35 11.74 30.17
N LYS A 14 7.36 12.60 30.44
CA LYS A 14 6.03 12.18 30.92
C LYS A 14 5.26 11.40 29.85
N LEU A 15 5.38 11.81 28.58
CA LEU A 15 4.83 11.11 27.42
C LEU A 15 5.42 9.70 27.26
N GLU A 16 6.74 9.58 27.32
CA GLU A 16 7.44 8.30 27.19
C GLU A 16 6.99 7.28 28.26
N ARG A 17 6.86 7.73 29.52
CA ARG A 17 6.35 6.89 30.62
C ARG A 17 4.88 6.54 30.48
N ALA A 18 4.06 7.43 29.93
CA ALA A 18 2.63 7.23 29.70
C ALA A 18 2.35 6.17 28.63
N VAL A 19 3.24 6.07 27.64
CA VAL A 19 3.13 5.14 26.50
C VAL A 19 3.80 3.80 26.81
N ALA A 20 4.85 3.78 27.64
CA ALA A 20 5.59 2.57 27.97
C ALA A 20 4.71 1.48 28.62
N GLY A 21 4.63 0.32 27.97
CA GLY A 21 3.95 -0.87 28.49
C GLY A 21 2.45 -0.96 28.18
N ARG A 22 1.86 0.00 27.44
CA ARG A 22 0.47 -0.11 26.97
C ARG A 22 0.42 -0.79 25.60
N PRO A 23 -0.45 -1.79 25.39
CA PRO A 23 -0.67 -2.35 24.06
C PRO A 23 -1.25 -1.27 23.14
N ALA A 24 -0.77 -1.22 21.90
CA ALA A 24 -1.16 -0.22 20.89
C ALA A 24 -2.57 -0.44 20.30
N THR A 25 -3.41 -1.21 21.01
CA THR A 25 -4.76 -1.62 20.59
C THR A 25 -5.83 -0.55 20.82
N ASP A 26 -5.53 0.50 21.61
CA ASP A 26 -6.43 1.62 21.88
C ASP A 26 -5.69 2.96 21.69
N LEU A 27 -5.51 3.36 20.43
CA LEU A 27 -4.85 4.61 20.08
C LEU A 27 -5.68 5.83 20.49
N ASP A 28 -7.00 5.76 20.39
CA ASP A 28 -7.89 6.88 20.72
C ASP A 28 -7.86 7.19 22.23
N GLY A 29 -7.97 6.14 23.06
CA GLY A 29 -7.82 6.28 24.51
C GLY A 29 -6.43 6.76 24.91
N LEU A 30 -5.38 6.34 24.18
CA LEU A 30 -4.03 6.83 24.40
C LEU A 30 -3.89 8.31 24.03
N LEU A 31 -4.37 8.73 22.86
CA LEU A 31 -4.32 10.11 22.39
C LEU A 31 -5.08 11.04 23.35
N ALA A 32 -6.29 10.67 23.76
CA ALA A 32 -7.09 11.43 24.71
C ALA A 32 -6.38 11.57 26.08
N TYR A 33 -5.77 10.49 26.57
CA TYR A 33 -4.98 10.53 27.80
C TYR A 33 -3.76 11.45 27.69
N LEU A 34 -3.01 11.36 26.58
CA LEU A 34 -1.82 12.18 26.35
C LEU A 34 -2.16 13.66 26.19
N LEU A 35 -3.22 14.00 25.45
CA LEU A 35 -3.71 15.38 25.35
C LEU A 35 -4.03 15.96 26.73
N ASN A 36 -4.78 15.23 27.57
CA ASN A 36 -5.08 15.67 28.93
C ASN A 36 -3.84 15.83 29.81
N GLN A 37 -2.83 14.96 29.66
CA GLN A 37 -1.60 15.02 30.47
C GLN A 37 -0.62 16.13 30.03
N ILE A 38 -0.61 16.48 28.73
CA ILE A 38 0.29 17.49 28.16
C ILE A 38 -0.31 18.89 28.25
N LEU A 39 -1.60 19.03 27.93
CA LEU A 39 -2.30 20.31 27.88
C LEU A 39 -2.85 20.71 29.27
N GLY A 40 -3.19 19.74 30.12
CA GLY A 40 -3.81 20.03 31.42
C GLY A 40 -5.15 20.75 31.27
N GLU A 41 -5.52 21.59 32.23
CA GLU A 41 -6.75 22.41 32.21
C GLU A 41 -6.59 23.74 31.46
N SER A 42 -5.38 24.10 31.05
CA SER A 42 -5.10 25.40 30.43
C SER A 42 -5.13 25.27 28.91
N ALA A 43 -5.83 26.19 28.23
CA ALA A 43 -5.84 26.24 26.78
C ALA A 43 -4.41 26.44 26.23
N PRO A 44 -4.05 25.73 25.13
CA PRO A 44 -2.75 25.93 24.48
C PRO A 44 -2.53 27.40 24.12
N ILE A 45 -1.30 27.88 24.28
CA ILE A 45 -0.89 29.22 23.84
C ILE A 45 -0.54 29.22 22.34
N ASP A 46 -0.39 28.02 21.73
CA ASP A 46 0.02 27.79 20.34
C ASP A 46 -0.65 26.51 19.78
N ASP A 47 -0.59 26.30 18.46
CA ASP A 47 -1.19 25.14 17.79
C ASP A 47 -0.44 23.84 18.13
N ALA A 48 -1.18 22.79 18.52
CA ALA A 48 -0.63 21.49 18.85
C ALA A 48 -1.36 20.37 18.11
N ALA A 49 -0.59 19.49 17.46
CA ALA A 49 -1.09 18.26 16.85
C ALA A 49 -0.39 17.05 17.46
N LEU A 50 -1.13 15.98 17.73
CA LEU A 50 -0.60 14.70 18.19
C LEU A 50 -0.93 13.63 17.15
N LEU A 51 0.11 12.94 16.67
CA LEU A 51 -0.03 11.81 15.75
C LEU A 51 0.45 10.55 16.46
N ALA A 52 -0.45 9.59 16.66
CA ALA A 52 -0.09 8.26 17.14
C ALA A 52 -0.19 7.26 15.99
N VAL A 53 0.84 6.43 15.83
CA VAL A 53 0.92 5.39 14.80
C VAL A 53 1.17 4.07 15.50
N ALA A 54 0.22 3.15 15.42
CA ALA A 54 0.40 1.76 15.82
C ALA A 54 0.68 0.92 14.58
N ALA A 55 1.83 0.26 14.56
CA ALA A 55 2.03 -0.86 13.64
C ALA A 55 1.32 -2.09 14.24
N SER A 56 0.07 -2.33 13.82
CA SER A 56 -0.51 -3.67 13.96
C SER A 56 0.42 -4.66 13.25
N PRO A 57 0.55 -5.92 13.70
CA PRO A 57 1.23 -6.94 12.92
C PRO A 57 0.55 -7.02 11.55
N LEU A 58 1.14 -6.38 10.55
CA LEU A 58 0.71 -6.51 9.18
C LEU A 58 1.01 -7.95 8.81
N ASP A 59 -0.01 -8.71 8.43
CA ASP A 59 0.20 -10.03 7.83
C ASP A 59 1.16 -9.83 6.65
N PRO A 60 2.42 -10.29 6.72
CA PRO A 60 3.42 -9.99 5.71
C PRO A 60 3.03 -10.58 4.34
N ARG A 61 2.10 -11.54 4.32
CA ARG A 61 1.54 -12.15 3.10
C ARG A 61 0.55 -11.26 2.38
N ARG A 62 0.11 -10.15 2.98
CA ARG A 62 -0.87 -9.22 2.41
C ARG A 62 -0.18 -7.93 1.96
N PHE A 63 -0.60 -7.46 0.80
CA PHE A 63 -0.23 -6.16 0.27
C PHE A 63 -1.47 -5.49 -0.31
N HIS A 64 -1.64 -4.22 -0.01
CA HIS A 64 -2.70 -3.41 -0.58
C HIS A 64 -2.16 -1.99 -0.76
N ILE A 65 -2.41 -1.40 -1.93
CA ILE A 65 -2.11 0.00 -2.21
C ILE A 65 -3.14 0.55 -3.19
N GLU A 66 -3.64 1.75 -2.91
CA GLU A 66 -4.45 2.54 -3.83
C GLU A 66 -3.64 3.74 -4.30
N LEU A 67 -3.65 4.00 -5.61
CA LEU A 67 -2.89 5.07 -6.24
C LEU A 67 -3.75 5.83 -7.23
N VAL A 68 -3.48 7.13 -7.37
CA VAL A 68 -4.07 7.94 -8.44
C VAL A 68 -3.60 7.38 -9.79
N ALA A 69 -4.49 7.33 -10.77
CA ALA A 69 -4.22 6.79 -12.10
C ALA A 69 -3.43 7.79 -12.98
N LEU A 70 -2.20 8.09 -12.56
CA LEU A 70 -1.23 8.92 -13.27
C LEU A 70 0.04 8.12 -13.58
N PRO A 71 0.73 8.38 -14.71
CA PRO A 71 1.96 7.68 -15.06
C PRO A 71 3.03 7.69 -13.95
N ASP A 72 3.14 8.77 -13.19
CA ASP A 72 4.10 8.93 -12.09
C ASP A 72 3.87 7.93 -10.95
N SER A 73 2.64 7.44 -10.77
CA SER A 73 2.28 6.43 -9.77
C SER A 73 2.93 5.07 -10.02
N LEU A 74 3.33 4.77 -11.26
CA LEU A 74 3.97 3.48 -11.59
C LEU A 74 5.32 3.31 -10.88
N ALA A 75 6.08 4.39 -10.69
CA ALA A 75 7.34 4.32 -9.97
C ALA A 75 7.10 3.98 -8.48
N ALA A 76 6.09 4.60 -7.86
CA ALA A 76 5.70 4.32 -6.49
C ALA A 76 5.25 2.86 -6.30
N LEU A 77 4.40 2.36 -7.21
CA LEU A 77 3.93 0.98 -7.22
C LEU A 77 5.10 -0.02 -7.30
N ARG A 78 6.00 0.15 -8.28
CA ARG A 78 7.16 -0.74 -8.44
C ARG A 78 8.07 -0.75 -7.22
N ASN A 79 8.28 0.42 -6.61
CA ASN A 79 9.11 0.54 -5.40
C ASN A 79 8.44 -0.14 -4.20
N ALA A 80 7.12 -0.02 -4.06
CA ALA A 80 6.36 -0.69 -3.00
C ALA A 80 6.44 -2.22 -3.14
N LEU A 81 6.20 -2.75 -4.35
CA LEU A 81 6.31 -4.19 -4.63
C LEU A 81 7.74 -4.72 -4.40
N ARG A 82 8.77 -4.02 -4.89
CA ARG A 82 10.17 -4.42 -4.69
C ARG A 82 10.57 -4.46 -3.22
N ARG A 83 9.97 -3.63 -2.37
CA ARG A 83 10.18 -3.68 -0.92
C ARG A 83 9.39 -4.82 -0.29
N TRP A 84 8.16 -5.07 -0.71
CA TRP A 84 7.29 -6.06 -0.09
C TRP A 84 7.64 -7.51 -0.46
N LEU A 85 7.85 -7.81 -1.75
CA LEU A 85 8.07 -9.16 -2.28
C LEU A 85 9.21 -9.96 -1.58
N PRO A 86 10.35 -9.36 -1.17
CA PRO A 86 11.34 -10.07 -0.37
C PRO A 86 10.80 -10.62 0.96
N HIS A 87 9.85 -9.93 1.59
CA HIS A 87 9.28 -10.33 2.89
C HIS A 87 8.38 -11.58 2.79
N ILE A 88 7.93 -11.92 1.58
CA ILE A 88 7.15 -13.13 1.32
C ILE A 88 7.99 -14.24 0.67
N GLY A 89 9.31 -14.10 0.61
CA GLY A 89 10.23 -15.10 0.10
C GLY A 89 10.43 -15.10 -1.43
N ALA A 90 10.02 -14.04 -2.12
CA ALA A 90 10.27 -13.94 -3.56
C ALA A 90 11.76 -13.76 -3.86
N THR A 91 12.25 -14.52 -4.83
CA THR A 91 13.59 -14.43 -5.42
C THR A 91 13.72 -13.20 -6.33
N ALA A 92 14.94 -12.82 -6.70
CA ALA A 92 15.17 -11.68 -7.59
C ALA A 92 14.48 -11.82 -8.96
N GLU A 93 14.41 -13.05 -9.49
CA GLU A 93 13.71 -13.38 -10.73
C GLU A 93 12.19 -13.17 -10.59
N GLU A 94 11.60 -13.68 -9.51
CA GLU A 94 10.17 -13.53 -9.21
C GLU A 94 9.81 -12.06 -8.93
N ILE A 95 10.68 -11.32 -8.22
CA ILE A 95 10.52 -9.88 -8.00
C ILE A 95 10.46 -9.13 -9.33
N PHE A 96 11.36 -9.46 -10.27
CA PHE A 96 11.36 -8.86 -11.60
C PHE A 96 10.09 -9.21 -12.36
N ALA A 97 9.71 -10.49 -12.42
CA ALA A 97 8.54 -10.98 -13.14
C ALA A 97 7.25 -10.32 -12.63
N VAL A 98 7.02 -10.38 -11.32
CA VAL A 98 5.83 -9.81 -10.68
C VAL A 98 5.79 -8.29 -10.82
N THR A 99 6.88 -7.59 -10.54
CA THR A 99 6.90 -6.12 -10.63
C THR A 99 6.64 -5.63 -12.06
N THR A 100 7.14 -6.36 -13.05
CA THR A 100 6.91 -6.05 -14.47
C THR A 100 5.47 -6.31 -14.85
N ALA A 101 4.94 -7.50 -14.56
CA ALA A 101 3.56 -7.86 -14.89
C ALA A 101 2.53 -6.93 -14.23
N VAL A 102 2.70 -6.64 -12.94
CA VAL A 102 1.82 -5.70 -12.22
C VAL A 102 1.97 -4.27 -12.75
N GLY A 103 3.18 -3.87 -13.17
CA GLY A 103 3.42 -2.60 -13.84
C GLY A 103 2.65 -2.46 -15.16
N GLU A 104 2.62 -3.51 -15.99
CA GLU A 104 1.83 -3.55 -17.22
C GLU A 104 0.32 -3.50 -16.93
N ALA A 105 -0.16 -4.24 -15.92
CA ALA A 105 -1.55 -4.21 -15.50
C ALA A 105 -1.98 -2.79 -15.03
N ALA A 106 -1.17 -2.15 -14.20
CA ALA A 106 -1.42 -0.79 -13.73
C ALA A 106 -1.29 0.27 -14.84
N ALA A 107 -0.35 0.08 -15.78
CA ALA A 107 -0.26 0.95 -16.96
C ALA A 107 -1.54 0.89 -17.80
N ASN A 108 -2.12 -0.30 -17.98
CA ASN A 108 -3.41 -0.43 -18.67
C ASN A 108 -4.53 0.28 -17.89
N ALA A 109 -4.57 0.15 -16.57
CA ALA A 109 -5.52 0.88 -15.73
C ALA A 109 -5.41 2.41 -15.94
N ILE A 110 -4.18 2.95 -15.95
CA ILE A 110 -3.91 4.38 -16.20
C ILE A 110 -4.32 4.79 -17.62
N GLU A 111 -3.99 4.00 -18.64
CA GLU A 111 -4.38 4.29 -20.02
C GLU A 111 -5.92 4.30 -20.20
N HIS A 112 -6.65 3.56 -19.38
CA HIS A 112 -8.11 3.44 -19.45
C HIS A 112 -8.86 4.32 -18.45
N ALA A 113 -8.14 4.96 -17.53
CA ALA A 113 -8.67 5.91 -16.56
C ALA A 113 -9.07 7.28 -17.16
N TYR A 114 -9.02 7.47 -18.48
CA TYR A 114 -9.45 8.71 -19.15
C TYR A 114 -10.94 9.02 -18.88
N GLY A 115 -11.15 9.73 -17.76
CA GLY A 115 -12.37 10.24 -17.15
C GLY A 115 -12.00 11.42 -16.23
N PRO A 116 -12.87 11.89 -15.31
CA PRO A 116 -12.56 13.04 -14.45
C PRO A 116 -11.26 12.84 -13.65
N LYS A 117 -10.60 13.95 -13.27
CA LYS A 117 -9.25 14.07 -12.66
C LYS A 117 -8.98 13.25 -11.37
N GLU A 118 -9.92 12.42 -10.93
CA GLU A 118 -9.92 11.68 -9.66
C GLU A 118 -9.87 10.16 -9.85
N ALA A 119 -9.54 9.67 -11.06
CA ALA A 119 -9.45 8.23 -11.28
C ALA A 119 -8.29 7.62 -10.47
N ALA A 120 -8.56 6.49 -9.82
CA ALA A 120 -7.61 5.71 -9.03
C ALA A 120 -7.63 4.25 -9.46
N PHE A 121 -6.56 3.54 -9.14
CA PHE A 121 -6.46 2.10 -9.25
C PHE A 121 -5.94 1.51 -7.94
N GLU A 122 -6.34 0.28 -7.68
CA GLU A 122 -6.02 -0.48 -6.49
C GLU A 122 -5.20 -1.72 -6.89
N VAL A 123 -4.20 -2.06 -6.09
CA VAL A 123 -3.46 -3.31 -6.20
C VAL A 123 -3.53 -4.04 -4.86
N GLU A 124 -4.13 -5.22 -4.89
CA GLU A 124 -4.15 -6.15 -3.77
C GLU A 124 -3.33 -7.38 -4.10
N ALA A 125 -2.58 -7.89 -3.13
CA ALA A 125 -1.93 -9.17 -3.23
C ALA A 125 -2.02 -9.97 -1.94
N LEU A 126 -2.09 -11.29 -2.09
CA LEU A 126 -2.15 -12.25 -1.01
C LEU A 126 -1.32 -13.48 -1.35
N VAL A 127 -0.55 -13.98 -0.38
CA VAL A 127 0.13 -15.26 -0.47
C VAL A 127 -0.63 -16.31 0.33
N GLU A 128 -1.10 -17.34 -0.35
CA GLU A 128 -1.74 -18.52 0.26
C GLU A 128 -1.12 -19.80 -0.31
N THR A 129 -0.71 -20.72 0.57
CA THR A 129 -0.20 -22.04 0.18
C THR A 129 0.95 -22.01 -0.85
N GLY A 130 1.81 -20.99 -0.78
CA GLY A 130 2.93 -20.83 -1.72
C GLY A 130 2.61 -20.08 -3.01
N LYS A 131 1.35 -19.70 -3.22
CA LYS A 131 0.90 -19.00 -4.42
C LYS A 131 0.61 -17.54 -4.11
N LEU A 132 1.26 -16.65 -4.85
CA LEU A 132 0.97 -15.22 -4.86
C LEU A 132 -0.20 -14.97 -5.82
N ALA A 133 -1.31 -14.46 -5.28
CA ALA A 133 -2.43 -13.95 -6.05
C ALA A 133 -2.43 -12.43 -6.00
N ILE A 134 -2.60 -11.77 -7.14
CA ILE A 134 -2.59 -10.31 -7.26
C ILE A 134 -3.82 -9.88 -8.05
N ALA A 135 -4.51 -8.83 -7.60
CA ALA A 135 -5.59 -8.18 -8.32
C ALA A 135 -5.25 -6.70 -8.53
N VAL A 136 -5.29 -6.25 -9.77
CA VAL A 136 -5.23 -4.83 -10.13
C VAL A 136 -6.62 -4.40 -10.56
N ARG A 137 -7.23 -3.44 -9.85
CA ARG A 137 -8.58 -2.96 -10.11
C ARG A 137 -8.58 -1.48 -10.46
N ASP A 138 -9.42 -1.11 -11.41
CA ASP A 138 -9.71 0.28 -11.71
C ASP A 138 -11.20 0.45 -12.03
N LYS A 139 -11.72 1.67 -11.88
CA LYS A 139 -13.11 2.02 -12.21
C LYS A 139 -13.30 2.32 -13.71
N GLY A 140 -12.25 2.20 -14.51
CA GLY A 140 -12.26 2.40 -15.94
C GLY A 140 -12.72 1.16 -16.70
N ARG A 141 -13.15 1.36 -17.94
CA ARG A 141 -13.58 0.25 -18.81
C ARG A 141 -12.41 -0.24 -19.64
N TRP A 142 -12.05 -1.51 -19.46
CA TRP A 142 -11.09 -2.21 -20.32
C TRP A 142 -11.53 -2.11 -21.77
N ARG A 143 -10.60 -1.78 -22.65
CA ARG A 143 -10.81 -1.87 -24.09
C ARG A 143 -9.76 -2.79 -24.68
N PRO A 144 -10.14 -3.83 -25.45
CA PRO A 144 -9.15 -4.64 -26.13
C PRO A 144 -8.30 -3.74 -27.03
N PRO A 145 -6.97 -3.99 -27.11
CA PRO A 145 -6.08 -3.14 -27.86
C PRO A 145 -6.52 -3.04 -29.33
N ARG A 146 -6.61 -1.80 -29.84
CA ARG A 146 -6.79 -1.51 -31.26
C ARG A 146 -5.46 -0.97 -31.81
N GLY A 147 -4.75 -1.78 -32.58
CA GLY A 147 -3.53 -1.39 -33.29
C GLY A 147 -2.34 -2.35 -33.05
N PRO A 148 -1.40 -2.44 -34.01
CA PRO A 148 -0.35 -3.47 -34.04
C PRO A 148 0.71 -3.33 -32.94
N MET A 149 0.82 -2.18 -32.26
CA MET A 149 1.76 -1.93 -31.16
C MET A 149 1.16 -2.04 -29.75
N ARG A 150 -0.17 -2.17 -29.60
CA ARG A 150 -0.82 -2.36 -28.29
C ARG A 150 -1.24 -3.82 -28.18
N GLY A 151 -0.77 -4.51 -27.14
CA GLY A 151 -0.94 -5.98 -26.99
C GLY A 151 0.29 -6.70 -26.41
N HIS A 152 1.44 -6.04 -26.39
CA HIS A 152 2.65 -6.57 -25.77
C HIS A 152 2.53 -6.73 -24.25
N GLY A 153 1.86 -5.80 -23.55
CA GLY A 153 1.71 -5.87 -22.09
C GLY A 153 0.98 -7.14 -21.63
N LEU A 154 -0.14 -7.49 -22.27
CA LEU A 154 -0.86 -8.74 -21.95
C LEU A 154 -0.06 -10.00 -22.30
N LYS A 155 0.68 -9.97 -23.41
CA LYS A 155 1.58 -11.06 -23.79
C LYS A 155 2.70 -11.24 -22.76
N MET A 156 3.34 -10.14 -22.36
CA MET A 156 4.40 -10.12 -21.37
C MET A 156 3.92 -10.61 -20.01
N MET A 157 2.74 -10.16 -19.55
CA MET A 157 2.14 -10.69 -18.32
C MET A 157 1.94 -12.21 -18.38
N ARG A 158 1.48 -12.75 -19.53
CA ARG A 158 1.28 -14.20 -19.71
C ARG A 158 2.58 -14.99 -19.84
N GLU A 159 3.67 -14.37 -20.25
CA GLU A 159 5.00 -14.98 -20.29
C GLU A 159 5.66 -15.01 -18.91
N LEU A 160 5.35 -14.03 -18.05
CA LEU A 160 5.98 -13.87 -16.73
C LEU A 160 5.19 -14.49 -15.57
N MET A 161 3.87 -14.67 -15.72
CA MET A 161 2.98 -15.13 -14.65
C MET A 161 2.34 -16.47 -15.01
N ASP A 162 2.04 -17.29 -14.00
CA ASP A 162 1.44 -18.62 -14.19
C ASP A 162 0.00 -18.51 -14.72
N SER A 163 -0.72 -17.46 -14.34
CA SER A 163 -2.05 -17.16 -14.88
C SER A 163 -2.30 -15.65 -14.96
N VAL A 164 -3.09 -15.27 -15.97
CA VAL A 164 -3.56 -13.89 -16.20
C VAL A 164 -5.01 -13.94 -16.64
N GLU A 165 -5.89 -13.41 -15.82
CA GLU A 165 -7.32 -13.29 -16.12
C GLU A 165 -7.71 -11.81 -16.17
N VAL A 166 -8.48 -11.43 -17.19
CA VAL A 166 -8.99 -10.05 -17.33
C VAL A 166 -10.50 -10.11 -17.27
N ALA A 167 -11.08 -9.52 -16.23
CA ALA A 167 -12.51 -9.31 -16.08
C ALA A 167 -12.81 -7.82 -16.29
N SER A 168 -13.79 -7.52 -17.15
CA SER A 168 -14.22 -6.14 -17.40
C SER A 168 -15.73 -6.06 -17.40
N GLY A 169 -16.28 -4.99 -16.84
CA GLY A 169 -17.71 -4.80 -16.70
C GLY A 169 -18.08 -3.33 -16.50
N PRO A 170 -19.36 -3.04 -16.23
CA PRO A 170 -19.85 -1.68 -16.01
C PRO A 170 -19.14 -0.95 -14.86
N GLU A 171 -18.77 -1.70 -13.82
CA GLU A 171 -18.11 -1.21 -12.59
C GLU A 171 -16.60 -0.99 -12.72
N GLY A 172 -16.01 -1.41 -13.84
CA GLY A 172 -14.59 -1.23 -14.09
C GLY A 172 -13.89 -2.45 -14.64
N THR A 173 -12.58 -2.53 -14.41
CA THR A 173 -11.70 -3.60 -14.87
C THR A 173 -10.95 -4.20 -13.70
N MET A 174 -10.75 -5.52 -13.75
CA MET A 174 -9.93 -6.25 -12.82
C MET A 174 -9.04 -7.24 -13.56
N ILE A 175 -7.73 -7.07 -13.41
CA ILE A 175 -6.73 -8.01 -13.90
C ILE A 175 -6.26 -8.84 -12.71
N ARG A 176 -6.45 -10.15 -12.78
CA ARG A 176 -5.92 -11.11 -11.81
C ARG A 176 -4.69 -11.79 -12.35
N LEU A 177 -3.64 -11.81 -11.55
CA LEU A 177 -2.37 -12.45 -11.85
C LEU A 177 -2.09 -13.48 -10.76
N SER A 178 -1.47 -14.60 -11.11
CA SER A 178 -0.95 -15.52 -10.10
C SER A 178 0.44 -16.03 -10.43
N HIS A 179 1.25 -16.24 -9.40
CA HIS A 179 2.57 -16.84 -9.54
C HIS A 179 2.92 -17.70 -8.33
N THR A 180 3.47 -18.88 -8.58
CA THR A 180 3.95 -19.79 -7.54
C THR A 180 5.33 -19.34 -7.08
N LEU A 181 5.47 -19.06 -5.79
CA LEU A 181 6.75 -18.64 -5.21
C LEU A 181 7.59 -19.84 -4.82
N ARG A 182 8.88 -19.80 -5.15
CA ARG A 182 9.84 -20.86 -4.82
C ARG A 182 10.08 -21.02 -3.31
N ASN A 183 10.10 -19.90 -2.57
CA ASN A 183 10.42 -19.89 -1.13
C ASN A 183 9.33 -19.22 -0.28
N ALA A 184 8.06 -19.38 -0.65
CA ALA A 184 6.98 -18.65 0.00
C ALA A 184 6.94 -18.85 1.52
N VAL A 185 6.63 -17.77 2.23
CA VAL A 185 6.38 -17.81 3.68
C VAL A 185 5.13 -18.64 3.97
N GLN A 186 5.25 -19.59 4.90
CA GLN A 186 4.16 -20.46 5.34
C GLN A 186 3.24 -19.72 6.34
N PRO A 187 1.95 -20.11 6.42
CA PRO A 187 1.02 -19.57 7.41
C PRO A 187 1.48 -19.76 8.86
#